data_AF-A0A3C7VYS2-F1
#
_entry.id   AF-A0A3C7VYS2-F1
#
_cell.length_a   1.000
_cell.length_b   1.000
_cell.length_c   1.000
_cell.angle_alpha   90.00
_cell.angle_beta   90.00
_cell.angle_gamma   90.00
#
_symmetry.space_group_name_H-M   'P 1'
#
loop_
_entity.id
_entity.type
_entity.pdbx_description
1 polymer ?
#
loop_
_entity_poly.entity_id
_entity_poly.type
_entity_poly.pdbx_seq_one_letter_code
_entity_poly.pdbx_strand_id
1 'polypeptide(L)'
;MPDNIFLITDGLPTQGANPPRGTKVSGNERVKLYRDAIRSLPQNVPVNIILAPMEGDPMAASEFWQLAQASGGSFMSPSRDWP
;
A
#
# COMPACT_ATOMS: atom_id res chain seq x y z
N MET A 1 -12.33 16.09 -7.02
CA MET A 1 -12.07 15.05 -6.00
C MET A 1 -12.32 13.72 -6.70
N PRO A 2 -11.44 12.72 -6.58
CA PRO A 2 -11.62 11.44 -7.26
C PRO A 2 -12.78 10.64 -6.65
N ASP A 3 -13.50 9.90 -7.49
CA ASP A 3 -14.59 9.03 -7.05
C ASP A 3 -14.08 7.65 -6.58
N ASN A 4 -12.94 7.19 -7.11
CA ASN A 4 -12.29 5.94 -6.75
C ASN A 4 -10.76 6.06 -6.91
N ILE A 5 -10.01 5.33 -6.09
CA ILE A 5 -8.55 5.20 -6.19
C ILE A 5 -8.21 3.74 -6.46
N PHE A 6 -7.32 3.49 -7.42
CA PHE A 6 -6.75 2.16 -7.67
C PHE A 6 -5.26 2.19 -7.36
N LEU A 7 -4.83 1.35 -6.43
CA LEU A 7 -3.43 1.17 -6.05
C LEU A 7 -2.94 -0.18 -6.54
N ILE A 8 -1.91 -0.17 -7.39
CA ILE A 8 -1.24 -1.37 -7.86
C ILE A 8 0.18 -1.34 -7.29
N THR A 9 0.56 -2.35 -6.53
CA THR A 9 1.84 -2.36 -5.81
C THR A 9 2.34 -3.77 -5.58
N ASP A 10 3.64 -3.91 -5.32
CA ASP A 10 4.31 -5.15 -4.96
C ASP A 10 4.65 -5.25 -3.45
N GLY A 11 4.46 -4.17 -2.69
CA GLY A 11 4.66 -4.12 -1.25
C GLY A 11 4.46 -2.74 -0.65
N LEU A 12 4.89 -2.57 0.61
CA LEU A 12 4.88 -1.29 1.32
C LEU A 12 5.94 -0.32 0.75
N PRO A 13 5.69 0.99 0.81
CA PRO A 13 6.61 2.00 0.30
C PRO A 13 7.97 1.94 1.01
N THR A 14 9.03 2.09 0.23
CA THR A 14 10.42 2.20 0.70
C THR A 14 10.91 3.66 0.72
N GLN A 15 10.09 4.60 0.27
CA GLN A 15 10.41 6.03 0.26
C GLN A 15 9.18 6.85 0.65
N GLY A 16 9.41 7.98 1.34
CA GLY A 16 8.37 8.96 1.66
C GLY A 16 8.39 10.16 0.72
N ALA A 17 7.76 11.26 1.12
CA ALA A 17 7.76 12.50 0.32
C ALA A 17 9.16 13.07 0.07
N ASN A 18 10.11 12.81 0.99
CA ASN A 18 11.51 13.18 0.83
C ASN A 18 12.36 11.94 0.53
N PRO A 19 13.42 12.07 -0.29
CA PRO A 19 14.35 10.98 -0.55
C PRO A 19 14.97 10.42 0.74
N PRO A 20 15.15 9.09 0.85
CA PRO A 20 15.80 8.50 2.00
C PRO A 20 17.28 8.92 2.05
N ARG A 21 17.81 9.08 3.27
CA ARG A 21 19.23 9.40 3.47
C ARG A 21 20.17 8.20 3.29
N GLY A 22 19.63 6.99 3.16
CA GLY A 22 20.38 5.74 3.04
C GLY A 22 19.72 4.78 2.05
N THR A 23 20.38 3.64 1.83
CA THR A 23 19.99 2.65 0.81
C THR A 23 19.18 1.46 1.35
N LYS A 24 18.91 1.43 2.65
CA LYS A 24 18.18 0.35 3.33
C LYS A 24 17.02 0.92 4.13
N VAL A 25 15.89 0.20 4.12
CA VAL A 25 14.69 0.53 4.88
C VAL A 25 14.21 -0.73 5.57
N SER A 26 14.02 -0.67 6.87
CA SER A 26 13.49 -1.77 7.68
C SER A 26 11.98 -1.96 7.47
N GLY A 27 11.44 -3.14 7.81
CA GLY A 27 9.99 -3.39 7.74
C GLY A 27 9.16 -2.37 8.54
N ASN A 28 9.61 -1.99 9.73
CA ASN A 28 8.94 -0.98 10.56
C ASN A 28 8.94 0.41 9.92
N GLU A 29 10.03 0.79 9.24
CA GLU A 29 10.08 2.05 8.50
C GLU A 29 9.11 2.04 7.32
N ARG A 30 8.98 0.92 6.59
CA ARG A 30 8.01 0.79 5.50
C ARG A 30 6.57 0.97 6.00
N VAL A 31 6.21 0.39 7.14
CA VAL A 31 4.90 0.59 7.78
C VAL A 31 4.69 2.06 8.17
N LYS A 32 5.73 2.73 8.69
CA LYS A 32 5.64 4.16 9.00
C LYS A 32 5.41 5.00 7.74
N LEU A 33 6.17 4.75 6.68
CA LEU A 33 6.02 5.42 5.38
C LEU A 33 4.62 5.21 4.81
N TYR A 34 4.10 3.99 4.91
CA TYR A 34 2.74 3.66 4.53
C TYR A 34 1.70 4.49 5.30
N ARG A 35 1.81 4.52 6.64
CA ARG A 35 0.90 5.30 7.50
C ARG A 35 0.93 6.79 7.19
N ASP A 36 2.10 7.32 6.88
CA ASP A 36 2.25 8.72 6.50
C ASP A 36 1.64 8.98 5.11
N ALA A 37 1.80 8.04 4.16
CA ALA A 37 1.21 8.13 2.82
C ALA A 37 -0.33 8.10 2.87
N ILE A 38 -0.95 7.20 3.63
CA ILE A 38 -2.42 7.09 3.66
C ILE A 38 -3.10 8.31 4.30
N ARG A 39 -2.41 9.06 5.16
CA ARG A 39 -2.93 10.34 5.71
C ARG A 39 -3.09 11.42 4.66
N SER A 40 -2.40 11.30 3.52
CA SER A 40 -2.51 12.23 2.41
C SER A 40 -3.68 11.89 1.46
N LEU A 41 -4.32 10.73 1.65
CA LEU A 41 -5.43 10.31 0.81
C LEU A 41 -6.68 11.15 1.11
N PRO A 42 -7.50 11.44 0.09
CA PRO A 42 -8.80 12.08 0.31
C PRO A 42 -9.68 11.18 1.17
N GLN A 43 -10.38 11.79 2.13
CA GLN A 43 -11.33 11.08 2.98
C GLN A 43 -12.54 10.61 2.17
N ASN A 44 -13.14 9.48 2.57
CA ASN A 44 -14.36 8.91 1.98
C ASN A 44 -14.26 8.55 0.49
N VAL A 45 -13.06 8.26 -0.01
CA VAL A 45 -12.87 7.73 -1.38
C VAL A 45 -12.47 6.25 -1.29
N PRO A 46 -13.20 5.32 -1.94
CA PRO A 46 -12.84 3.92 -1.97
C PRO A 46 -11.45 3.69 -2.57
N VAL A 47 -10.63 2.91 -1.87
CA VAL A 47 -9.29 2.52 -2.32
C VAL A 47 -9.29 1.03 -2.69
N ASN A 48 -9.22 0.77 -3.99
CA ASN A 48 -9.13 -0.57 -4.55
C ASN A 48 -7.66 -0.94 -4.74
N ILE A 49 -7.24 -2.07 -4.20
CA ILE A 49 -5.82 -2.44 -4.11
C ILE A 49 -5.59 -3.76 -4.82
N ILE A 50 -4.60 -3.76 -5.72
CA ILE A 50 -4.08 -4.95 -6.38
C ILE A 50 -2.64 -5.11 -5.89
N LEU A 51 -2.43 -6.06 -4.98
CA LEU A 51 -1.12 -6.40 -4.44
C LEU A 51 -0.53 -7.56 -5.25
N ALA A 52 0.55 -7.33 -5.98
CA ALA A 52 1.32 -8.39 -6.64
C ALA A 52 2.58 -8.66 -5.79
N PRO A 53 2.46 -9.37 -4.65
CA PRO A 53 3.48 -9.36 -3.61
C PRO A 53 4.81 -9.91 -4.14
N MET A 54 5.87 -9.15 -3.94
CA MET A 54 7.23 -9.69 -4.00
C MET A 54 7.57 -10.33 -2.66
N GLU A 55 8.31 -11.43 -2.71
CA GLU A 55 8.76 -12.16 -1.52
C GLU A 55 9.54 -11.20 -0.59
N GLY A 56 9.16 -11.12 0.69
CA GLY A 56 9.86 -10.30 1.69
C GLY A 56 9.09 -9.11 2.29
N ASP A 57 7.79 -8.97 2.05
CA ASP A 57 6.95 -7.99 2.76
C ASP A 57 5.67 -8.59 3.36
N PRO A 58 5.78 -9.34 4.47
CA PRO A 58 4.62 -10.01 5.08
C PRO A 58 3.56 -9.02 5.61
N MET A 59 3.93 -7.76 5.85
CA MET A 59 3.02 -6.76 6.41
C MET A 59 2.16 -6.07 5.34
N ALA A 60 2.62 -6.04 4.08
CA ALA A 60 1.91 -5.38 2.99
C ALA A 60 0.46 -5.85 2.86
N ALA A 61 0.23 -7.17 2.83
CA ALA A 61 -1.11 -7.73 2.65
C ALA A 61 -2.07 -7.29 3.76
N SER A 62 -1.65 -7.36 5.02
CA SER A 62 -2.50 -6.97 6.15
C SER A 62 -2.80 -5.47 6.17
N GLU A 63 -1.80 -4.63 5.90
CA GLU A 63 -1.93 -3.18 5.95
C GLU A 63 -2.85 -2.69 4.83
N PHE A 64 -2.68 -3.20 3.60
CA PHE A 64 -3.53 -2.86 2.47
C PHE A 64 -4.97 -3.39 2.62
N TRP A 65 -5.16 -4.60 3.16
CA TRP A 65 -6.51 -5.10 3.45
C TRP A 65 -7.26 -4.20 4.42
N GLN A 66 -6.59 -3.69 5.46
CA GLN A 66 -7.21 -2.75 6.40
C GLN A 66 -7.61 -1.43 5.72
N LEU A 67 -6.78 -0.89 4.82
CA LEU A 67 -7.10 0.33 4.07
C LEU A 67 -8.28 0.15 3.12
N ALA A 68 -8.31 -0.97 2.39
CA ALA A 68 -9.45 -1.29 1.51
C ALA A 68 -10.75 -1.33 2.32
N GLN A 69 -10.77 -2.03 3.46
CA GLN A 69 -11.95 -2.07 4.32
C GLN A 69 -12.32 -0.71 4.90
N ALA A 70 -11.34 0.04 5.42
CA ALA A 70 -11.60 1.34 6.04
C ALA A 70 -12.11 2.40 5.05
N SER A 71 -11.74 2.28 3.78
CA SER A 71 -12.18 3.18 2.70
C SER A 71 -13.45 2.70 1.97
N GLY A 72 -13.90 1.47 2.21
CA GLY A 72 -14.99 0.84 1.46
C GLY A 72 -14.57 0.38 0.05
N GLY A 73 -13.27 0.20 -0.19
CA GLY A 73 -12.73 -0.35 -1.42
C GLY A 73 -12.57 -1.88 -1.39
N SER A 74 -11.85 -2.41 -2.38
CA SER A 74 -11.57 -3.84 -2.53
C SER A 74 -10.08 -4.16 -2.42
N PHE A 75 -9.74 -5.39 -2.05
CA PHE A 75 -8.37 -5.88 -2.00
C PHE A 75 -8.27 -7.19 -2.79
N MET A 76 -7.31 -7.26 -3.70
CA MET A 76 -6.99 -8.45 -4.49
C MET A 76 -5.48 -8.68 -4.47
N SER A 77 -5.06 -9.92 -4.30
CA SER A 77 -3.66 -10.32 -4.40
C SER A 77 -3.54 -11.46 -5.42
N PRO A 78 -3.41 -11.15 -6.72
CA PRO A 78 -3.33 -12.19 -7.74
C PRO A 78 -2.13 -13.12 -7.52
N SER A 79 -2.30 -14.37 -7.94
CA SER A 79 -1.22 -15.36 -8.03
C SER A 79 -0.12 -14.89 -8.99
N ARG A 80 1.10 -15.42 -8.82
CA ARG A 80 2.21 -15.21 -9.76
C ARG A 80 1.89 -15.63 -11.19
N ASP A 81 0.94 -16.55 -11.35
CA ASP A 81 0.52 -17.15 -12.61
C ASP A 81 -0.68 -16.44 -13.28
N TRP A 82 -1.12 -15.29 -12.75
CA TRP A 82 -2.19 -14.46 -13.34
C TRP A 82 -1.68 -13.67 -14.57
N PRO A 83 -2.47 -13.47 -15.64
CA PRO A 83 -3.91 -13.73 -15.74
C PRO A 83 -4.33 -15.17 -15.98
#